data_AF-A0A959PVT3-F1
#
_entry.id   AF-A0A959PVT3-F1
#
_cell.length_a   1.000
_cell.length_b   1.000
_cell.length_c   1.000
_cell.angle_alpha   90.00
_cell.angle_beta   90.00
_cell.angle_gamma   90.00
#
_symmetry.space_group_name_H-M   'P 1'
#
loop_
_entity.id
_entity.type
_entity.pdbx_description
1 polymer ?
#
loop_
_entity_poly.entity_id
_entity_poly.type
_entity_poly.pdbx_seq_one_letter_code
_entity_poly.pdbx_strand_id
1 'polypeptide(L)' 'MSEQTIMLILKIVGLYLLAGAIFSVIFLLKGLEKVDADAKGTSWSFKLLIFPGLCVFWVKFLLDWIKVKS' A
#
# COMPACT_ATOMS: atom_id res chain seq x y z
N MET A 1 1.79 7.97 29.94
CA MET A 1 2.41 8.11 28.61
C MET A 1 2.94 9.54 28.51
N SER A 2 4.24 9.76 28.23
CA SER A 2 4.75 11.13 28.05
C SER A 2 4.42 11.64 26.64
N GLU A 3 4.34 12.97 26.48
CA GLU A 3 4.10 13.63 25.19
C GLU A 3 5.12 13.20 24.12
N GLN A 4 6.37 12.98 24.54
CA GLN A 4 7.46 12.52 23.68
C GLN A 4 7.18 11.13 23.09
N THR A 5 6.59 10.21 23.87
CA THR A 5 6.22 8.88 23.38
C THR A 5 5.11 8.97 22.33
N ILE A 6 4.11 9.84 22.53
CA ILE A 6 3.00 10.03 21.58
C ILE A 6 3.55 10.56 20.24
N MET A 7 4.41 11.58 20.29
CA MET A 7 5.03 12.16 19.11
C MET A 7 5.88 11.16 18.33
N LEU A 8 6.62 10.29 19.04
CA LEU A 8 7.42 9.24 18.40
C LEU A 8 6.53 8.24 17.65
N ILE A 9 5.45 7.78 18.28
CA ILE A 9 4.50 6.84 17.65
C ILE A 9 3.88 7.47 16.40
N LEU A 10 3.41 8.72 16.49
CA LEU A 10 2.82 9.43 15.34
C LEU A 10 3.82 9.59 14.18
N LYS A 11 5.09 9.88 14.47
CA LYS A 11 6.14 9.95 13.44
C LYS A 11 6.37 8.60 12.76
N ILE A 12 6.46 7.52 13.53
CA ILE A 12 6.68 6.17 12.99
C ILE A 12 5.49 5.75 12.13
N VAL A 13 4.27 5.92 12.64
CA VAL A 13 3.04 5.60 11.91
C VAL A 13 2.91 6.48 10.67
N GLY A 14 3.21 7.77 10.77
CA GLY A 14 3.19 8.70 9.65
C GLY A 14 4.18 8.32 8.55
N LEU A 15 5.42 7.97 8.91
CA LEU A 15 6.43 7.52 7.96
C LEU A 15 6.04 6.19 7.30
N TYR A 16 5.48 5.25 8.08
CA TYR A 16 4.97 3.98 7.58
C TYR A 16 3.84 4.17 6.56
N LEU A 17 2.88 5.05 6.84
CA LEU A 17 1.77 5.35 5.93
C LEU A 17 2.24 6.12 4.70
N LEU A 18 3.22 7.02 4.82
CA LEU A 18 3.85 7.71 3.69
C LEU A 18 4.51 6.71 2.73
N ALA A 19 5.30 5.77 3.26
CA ALA A 19 5.90 4.71 2.47
C ALA A 19 4.83 3.83 1.80
N GLY A 20 3.79 3.47 2.56
CA GLY A 20 2.65 2.70 2.06
C GLY A 20 1.87 3.42 0.95
N ALA A 21 1.69 4.74 1.04
CA ALA A 21 1.04 5.55 0.01
C ALA A 21 1.85 5.57 -1.29
N ILE A 22 3.16 5.82 -1.20
CA ILE A 22 4.06 5.79 -2.36
C ILE A 22 4.04 4.42 -3.02
N PHE A 23 4.15 3.35 -2.23
CA PHE A 23 4.06 1.98 -2.72
C PHE A 23 2.72 1.71 -3.40
N SER A 24 1.61 2.10 -2.79
CA SER A 24 0.26 1.83 -3.28
C SER A 24 0.01 2.48 -4.63
N VAL A 25 0.51 3.71 -4.84
CA VAL A 25 0.44 4.37 -6.16
C VAL A 25 1.23 3.57 -7.21
N ILE A 26 2.45 3.15 -6.90
CA ILE A 26 3.27 2.34 -7.81
C ILE A 26 2.61 0.98 -8.10
N PHE A 27 2.06 0.35 -7.06
CA PHE A 27 1.40 -0.95 -7.14
C PHE A 27 0.13 -0.86 -7.99
N LEU A 28 -0.74 0.13 -7.81
CA LEU A 28 -1.93 0.32 -8.63
C LEU A 28 -1.63 0.56 -10.12
N LEU A 29 -0.48 1.17 -10.43
CA LEU A 29 -0.06 1.47 -11.80
C LEU A 29 0.65 0.28 -12.49
N LYS A 30 1.46 -0.49 -11.77
CA LYS A 30 2.36 -1.50 -12.37
C LYS A 30 2.27 -2.90 -11.78
N GLY A 31 1.79 -3.02 -10.54
CA GLY A 31 1.81 -4.26 -9.76
C GLY A 31 0.48 -5.00 -9.74
N LEU A 32 -0.63 -4.26 -9.70
CA LEU A 32 -1.97 -4.82 -9.54
C LEU A 32 -2.31 -5.81 -10.66
N GLU A 33 -2.08 -5.43 -11.92
CA GLU A 33 -2.32 -6.30 -13.08
C GLU A 33 -1.38 -7.52 -13.16
N LYS A 34 -0.25 -7.48 -12.44
CA LYS A 34 0.70 -8.61 -12.39
C LYS A 34 0.31 -9.62 -11.33
N VAL A 35 -0.13 -9.14 -10.17
CA VAL A 35 -0.55 -10.00 -9.05
C VAL A 35 -1.93 -10.59 -9.31
N ASP A 36 -2.79 -9.82 -9.97
CA ASP A 36 -4.16 -10.22 -10.28
C ASP A 36 -4.46 -9.90 -11.75
N ALA A 37 -4.51 -10.95 -12.58
CA ALA A 37 -4.84 -10.81 -13.99
C ALA A 37 -6.30 -10.36 -14.20
N ASP A 38 -7.21 -10.68 -13.26
CA ASP A 38 -8.61 -10.22 -13.29
C ASP A 38 -8.75 -8.74 -12.90
N ALA A 39 -7.73 -8.16 -12.27
CA ALA A 39 -7.69 -6.72 -12.05
C ALA A 39 -7.49 -5.92 -13.35
N LYS A 40 -7.14 -6.59 -14.47
CA LYS A 40 -7.00 -5.97 -15.78
C LYS A 40 -8.38 -5.59 -16.32
N GLY A 41 -8.71 -4.29 -16.22
CA GLY A 41 -10.00 -3.73 -16.62
C GLY A 41 -10.87 -3.24 -15.47
N THR A 42 -10.41 -3.34 -14.21
CA THR A 42 -11.12 -2.72 -13.09
C THR A 42 -11.16 -1.20 -13.20
N SER A 43 -12.32 -0.63 -12.87
CA SER A 43 -12.58 0.80 -12.93
C SER A 43 -11.66 1.59 -11.98
N TRP A 44 -11.34 2.82 -12.36
CA TRP A 44 -10.53 3.72 -11.53
C TRP A 44 -11.16 3.95 -10.15
N SER A 45 -12.49 3.93 -10.07
CA SER A 45 -13.29 3.99 -8.85
C SER A 45 -12.95 2.84 -7.88
N PHE A 46 -12.81 1.62 -8.39
CA PHE A 46 -12.43 0.46 -7.58
C PHE A 46 -11.02 0.61 -7.01
N LYS A 47 -10.07 1.07 -7.84
CA LYS A 47 -8.67 1.32 -7.43
C LYS A 47 -8.58 2.37 -6.30
N LEU A 48 -9.39 3.43 -6.38
CA LEU A 48 -9.53 4.44 -5.31
C LEU A 48 -10.12 3.86 -4.02
N LEU A 49 -11.08 2.95 -4.14
CA LEU A 49 -11.77 2.32 -3.00
C LEU A 49 -10.82 1.40 -2.21
N ILE A 50 -9.95 0.67 -2.91
CA ILE A 50 -8.96 -0.23 -2.29
C ILE A 50 -7.68 0.48 -1.85
N PHE A 51 -7.41 1.69 -2.36
CA PHE A 51 -6.20 2.47 -2.05
C PHE A 51 -5.91 2.63 -0.55
N PRO A 52 -6.85 3.04 0.32
CA PRO A 52 -6.56 3.16 1.75
C PRO A 52 -6.18 1.82 2.38
N GLY A 53 -6.79 0.71 1.94
CA GLY A 53 -6.41 -0.64 2.38
C GLY A 53 -5.00 -1.02 1.91
N LEU A 54 -4.65 -0.69 0.67
CA LEU A 54 -3.30 -0.88 0.14
C LEU A 54 -2.26 -0.10 0.95
N CYS A 55 -2.55 1.14 1.33
CA CYS A 55 -1.62 1.97 2.12
C CYS A 55 -1.34 1.37 3.50
N VAL A 56 -2.34 0.76 4.13
CA VAL A 56 -2.19 0.12 5.45
C VAL A 56 -1.46 -1.22 5.33
N PHE A 57 -1.80 -2.02 4.33
CA PHE A 57 -1.28 -3.39 4.18
C PHE A 57 -0.16 -3.52 3.14
N TRP A 58 0.50 -2.40 2.80
CA TRP A 58 1.44 -2.31 1.69
C TRP A 58 2.57 -3.34 1.74
N VAL A 59 3.07 -3.66 2.94
CA VAL A 59 4.14 -4.65 3.14
C VAL A 59 3.72 -6.03 2.63
N LYS A 60 2.47 -6.44 2.91
CA LYS A 60 1.95 -7.73 2.46
C LYS A 60 1.85 -7.76 0.93
N PHE A 61 1.26 -6.73 0.34
CA PHE A 61 1.14 -6.62 -1.13
C PHE A 61 2.49 -6.53 -1.83
N LEU A 62 3.49 -5.90 -1.20
CA LEU A 62 4.87 -5.88 -1.69
C LEU A 62 5.45 -7.30 -1.73
N LEU A 63 5.29 -8.08 -0.66
CA LEU A 63 5.77 -9.46 -0.61
C LEU A 63 5.08 -10.34 -1.65
N ASP A 64 3.77 -10.21 -1.81
CA ASP A 64 3.00 -10.95 -2.82
C ASP A 64 3.46 -10.55 -4.24
N TRP A 65 3.74 -9.27 -4.48
CA TRP A 65 4.25 -8.79 -5.75
C TRP A 65 5.64 -9.34 -6.10
N ILE A 66 6.53 -9.44 -5.11
CA ILE A 66 7.87 -10.01 -5.28
C ILE A 66 7.77 -11.50 -5.59
N LYS A 67 6.88 -12.24 -4.89
CA LYS A 67 6.67 -13.69 -5.12
C LYS A 67 6.17 -14.00 -6.52
N VAL A 68 5.24 -13.20 -7.05
CA VAL A 68 4.72 -13.38 -8.42
C VAL A 68 5.80 -13.13 -9.48
N LYS A 69 6.87 -12.41 -9.15
CA LYS A 69 7.98 -12.12 -10.05
C LYS A 69 9.10 -13.18 -10.02
N SER A 70 9.07 -14.11 -9.06
CA SER A 70 10.06 -15.21 -8.93
C SER A 70 9.57 -16.50 -9.57
#